data_AF-A0A2S4VE54-F1
#
_entry.id   AF-A0A2S4VE54-F1
#
_cell.length_a   1.000
_cell.length_b   1.000
_cell.length_c   1.000
_cell.angle_alpha   90.00
_cell.angle_beta   90.00
_cell.angle_gamma   90.00
#
_symmetry.space_group_name_H-M   'P 1'
#
loop_
_entity.id
_entity.type
_entity.pdbx_description
1 polymer ?
#
loop_
_entity_poly.entity_id
_entity_poly.type
_entity_poly.pdbx_seq_one_letter_code
_entity_poly.pdbx_strand_id
1 'polypeptide(L)'
;PTSSLSTINNPGNHHHNPEKTGKRKQKMITFTRGLRASTQSITRYQAQAHKSFGTSISSQAAAVSPKNESSAQTGVFKGHKLPDQTYKVTLIPGDGIGPEISESVKAIYKAAKVPITWEERDVTPVIVDGKSTIPQDAIDSIHQTTVALKGPLATPIGKGHVSLNLTLRRTFKLFANVRPCRSIVGFKTPYDDVNSVLIRENTEGEYSGIEHEVVDGVVQSIKLITMDASERVARYAFQYARTSKRPHVTAVHKASIMKMSDGMFLQACRKVKQDYPDIKYDEDILDRVCLRIVQNPAPYSDRVMVMPNLYGDILSDMCAGLIGGLGLTPSGNIGRDASIFEAVHGSAPDIAGQGKANPTALLLSSLMMLRHMNLPQYADRIEKAALDTIAEGKHITGDLGGKASTQQYTEAILKRL
;
A
#
# COMPACT_ATOMS: atom_id res chain seq x y z
N PRO A 1 -70.89 -42.07 0.24
CA PRO A 1 -70.87 -41.83 1.71
C PRO A 1 -70.69 -40.33 2.01
N THR A 2 -71.82 -39.64 2.21
CA THR A 2 -72.06 -38.47 3.09
C THR A 2 -71.02 -37.32 3.09
N SER A 3 -71.28 -36.16 2.45
CA SER A 3 -72.05 -34.98 2.96
C SER A 3 -71.34 -34.25 4.13
N SER A 4 -71.27 -32.93 4.32
CA SER A 4 -71.77 -31.71 3.65
C SER A 4 -71.36 -30.50 4.51
N LEU A 5 -70.99 -29.38 3.88
CA LEU A 5 -71.30 -27.96 4.17
C LEU A 5 -71.52 -27.40 5.62
N SER A 6 -70.86 -26.25 5.84
CA SER A 6 -71.35 -25.01 6.52
C SER A 6 -71.46 -25.03 8.08
N THR A 7 -71.24 -23.99 8.89
CA THR A 7 -71.44 -22.52 8.82
C THR A 7 -70.68 -21.75 9.94
N ILE A 8 -70.38 -20.49 9.63
CA ILE A 8 -70.13 -19.23 10.40
C ILE A 8 -70.57 -19.16 11.89
N ASN A 9 -69.74 -18.55 12.76
CA ASN A 9 -70.14 -17.50 13.74
C ASN A 9 -68.97 -16.79 14.48
N ASN A 10 -69.03 -15.46 14.54
CA ASN A 10 -68.30 -14.49 15.40
C ASN A 10 -69.24 -14.13 16.61
N PRO A 11 -68.93 -13.31 17.64
CA PRO A 11 -67.68 -12.76 18.20
C PRO A 11 -67.54 -12.97 19.75
N GLY A 12 -66.36 -12.72 20.33
CA GLY A 12 -66.10 -12.84 21.78
C GLY A 12 -65.46 -11.59 22.38
N ASN A 13 -66.23 -10.87 23.20
CA ASN A 13 -65.88 -9.72 24.03
C ASN A 13 -64.65 -9.96 24.92
N HIS A 14 -63.67 -9.04 24.91
CA HIS A 14 -62.68 -8.92 25.99
C HIS A 14 -62.79 -7.56 26.70
N HIS A 15 -63.11 -7.66 28.00
CA HIS A 15 -63.20 -6.59 28.97
C HIS A 15 -61.98 -5.66 29.00
N HIS A 16 -62.24 -4.36 28.97
CA HIS A 16 -61.28 -3.29 29.18
C HIS A 16 -61.00 -3.14 30.69
N ASN A 17 -59.78 -3.42 31.14
CA ASN A 17 -59.37 -3.26 32.54
C ASN A 17 -58.64 -1.90 32.74
N PRO A 18 -59.22 -0.92 33.46
CA PRO A 18 -58.70 0.46 33.53
C PRO A 18 -57.37 0.63 34.30
N GLU A 19 -56.90 -0.37 35.06
CA GLU A 19 -55.71 -0.21 35.90
C GLU A 19 -54.37 -0.38 35.16
N LYS A 20 -54.36 -0.96 33.94
CA LYS A 20 -53.12 -1.18 33.16
C LYS A 20 -52.71 0.01 32.29
N THR A 21 -53.59 0.96 32.02
CA THR A 21 -53.31 2.15 31.21
C THR A 21 -52.65 3.29 32.00
N GLY A 22 -52.90 3.37 33.32
CA GLY A 22 -52.25 4.35 34.21
C GLY A 22 -50.74 4.13 34.39
N LYS A 23 -50.31 2.87 34.61
CA LYS A 23 -48.88 2.53 34.82
C LYS A 23 -48.02 2.68 33.55
N ARG A 24 -48.59 2.56 32.35
CA ARG A 24 -47.88 2.80 31.07
C ARG A 24 -47.65 4.28 30.79
N LYS A 25 -48.62 5.16 31.10
CA LYS A 25 -48.45 6.61 30.94
C LYS A 25 -47.41 7.17 31.92
N GLN A 26 -47.36 6.68 33.15
CA GLN A 26 -46.38 7.13 34.15
C GLN A 26 -44.94 6.72 33.79
N LYS A 27 -44.71 5.50 33.29
CA LYS A 27 -43.38 5.07 32.82
C LYS A 27 -42.88 5.88 31.61
N MET A 28 -43.77 6.27 30.70
CA MET A 28 -43.39 7.03 29.50
C MET A 28 -43.02 8.50 29.83
N ILE A 29 -43.69 9.12 30.81
CA ILE A 29 -43.38 10.48 31.31
C ILE A 29 -42.04 10.51 32.06
N THR A 30 -41.72 9.47 32.84
CA THR A 30 -40.42 9.36 33.54
C THR A 30 -39.27 9.18 32.54
N PHE A 31 -39.49 8.43 31.44
CA PHE A 31 -38.48 8.23 30.39
C PHE A 31 -38.22 9.52 29.58
N THR A 32 -39.25 10.30 29.25
CA THR A 32 -39.09 11.59 28.55
C THR A 32 -38.45 12.67 29.42
N ARG A 33 -38.68 12.65 30.75
CA ARG A 33 -37.97 13.53 31.70
C ARG A 33 -36.49 13.17 31.84
N GLY A 34 -36.15 11.88 31.86
CA GLY A 34 -34.76 11.41 31.88
C GLY A 34 -33.96 11.80 30.63
N LEU A 35 -34.59 11.72 29.45
CA LEU A 35 -33.98 12.12 28.17
C LEU A 35 -33.77 13.64 28.05
N ARG A 36 -34.66 14.47 28.60
CA ARG A 36 -34.47 15.94 28.64
C ARG A 36 -33.41 16.38 29.64
N ALA A 37 -33.29 15.67 30.77
CA ALA A 37 -32.24 15.93 31.75
C ALA A 37 -30.85 15.59 31.19
N SER A 38 -30.69 14.49 30.45
CA SER A 38 -29.41 14.12 29.84
C SER A 38 -28.99 15.06 28.69
N THR A 39 -29.93 15.57 27.89
CA THR A 39 -29.60 16.56 26.84
C THR A 39 -29.18 17.92 27.43
N GLN A 40 -29.80 18.36 28.53
CA GLN A 40 -29.39 19.60 29.21
C GLN A 40 -28.01 19.48 29.88
N SER A 41 -27.66 18.30 30.40
CA SER A 41 -26.32 18.02 30.96
C SER A 41 -25.23 18.04 29.88
N ILE A 42 -25.49 17.45 28.71
CA ILE A 42 -24.54 17.41 27.59
C ILE A 42 -24.32 18.81 27.00
N THR A 43 -25.39 19.61 26.89
CA THR A 43 -25.29 20.99 26.38
C THR A 43 -24.51 21.91 27.33
N ARG A 44 -24.63 21.69 28.65
CA ARG A 44 -23.82 22.42 29.66
C ARG A 44 -22.35 22.02 29.64
N TYR A 45 -22.04 20.73 29.45
CA TYR A 45 -20.67 20.25 29.33
C TYR A 45 -19.97 20.78 28.05
N GLN A 46 -20.69 20.85 26.93
CA GLN A 46 -20.16 21.44 25.69
C GLN A 46 -19.94 22.96 25.80
N ALA A 47 -20.83 23.68 26.50
CA ALA A 47 -20.66 25.13 26.72
C ALA A 47 -19.52 25.47 27.70
N GLN A 48 -19.24 24.61 28.68
CA GLN A 48 -18.11 24.77 29.60
C GLN A 48 -16.78 24.41 28.94
N ALA A 49 -16.75 23.38 28.09
CA ALA A 49 -15.58 23.03 27.28
C ALA A 49 -15.20 24.16 26.29
N HIS A 50 -16.18 24.80 25.64
CA HIS A 50 -15.94 25.93 24.74
C HIS A 50 -15.39 27.18 25.46
N LYS A 51 -15.78 27.43 26.72
CA LYS A 51 -15.27 28.57 27.50
C LYS A 51 -13.87 28.34 28.10
N SER A 52 -13.48 27.10 28.35
CA SER A 52 -12.17 26.78 28.92
C SER A 52 -11.07 26.56 27.87
N PHE A 53 -11.44 26.31 26.60
CA PHE A 53 -10.50 26.21 25.46
C PHE A 53 -10.35 27.51 24.65
N GLY A 54 -11.22 28.50 24.87
CA GLY A 54 -11.27 29.73 24.06
C GLY A 54 -10.32 30.86 24.49
N THR A 55 -9.59 30.72 25.60
CA THR A 55 -8.77 31.81 26.18
C THR A 55 -7.25 31.54 26.19
N SER A 56 -6.78 30.44 25.58
CA SER A 56 -5.34 30.10 25.51
C SER A 56 -4.76 30.05 24.10
N ILE A 57 -5.51 30.47 23.06
CA ILE A 57 -5.03 30.47 21.66
C ILE A 57 -5.30 31.84 20.99
N SER A 58 -4.85 32.95 21.60
CA SER A 58 -4.97 34.26 20.93
C SER A 58 -3.75 35.17 21.01
N SER A 59 -2.54 34.67 21.31
CA SER A 59 -1.36 35.55 21.41
C SER A 59 -0.07 35.10 20.70
N GLN A 60 -0.07 34.10 19.82
CA GLN A 60 1.12 33.76 19.01
C GLN A 60 0.83 33.36 17.55
N ALA A 61 -0.26 33.84 16.94
CA ALA A 61 -0.44 33.76 15.49
C ALA A 61 0.08 35.04 14.82
N ALA A 62 1.38 35.33 14.97
CA ALA A 62 2.06 36.31 14.14
C ALA A 62 2.35 35.65 12.78
N ALA A 63 1.73 36.23 11.75
CA ALA A 63 1.82 35.91 10.33
C ALA A 63 3.18 35.33 9.87
N VAL A 64 3.18 34.04 9.55
CA VAL A 64 4.10 33.45 8.57
C VAL A 64 3.25 33.07 7.36
N SER A 65 3.41 33.83 6.27
CA SER A 65 2.76 33.51 4.99
C SER A 65 3.27 32.16 4.48
N PRO A 66 2.41 31.19 4.11
CA PRO A 66 2.85 29.98 3.45
C PRO A 66 3.05 30.28 1.96
N LYS A 67 4.16 30.91 1.62
CA LYS A 67 4.64 30.94 0.22
C LYS A 67 5.79 29.94 0.10
N ASN A 68 5.57 28.92 -0.73
CA ASN A 68 6.58 28.07 -1.39
C ASN A 68 7.28 26.94 -0.62
N GLU A 69 6.59 26.15 0.21
CA GLU A 69 7.10 24.80 0.58
C GLU A 69 6.54 23.65 -0.29
N SER A 70 5.53 23.90 -1.14
CA SER A 70 4.85 22.86 -1.93
C SER A 70 5.58 22.40 -3.20
N SER A 71 6.80 22.91 -3.46
CA SER A 71 7.55 22.65 -4.71
C SER A 71 8.64 21.57 -4.57
N ALA A 72 8.95 21.09 -3.37
CA ALA A 72 9.92 20.01 -3.20
C ALA A 72 9.36 18.73 -3.86
N GLN A 73 10.04 18.24 -4.90
CA GLN A 73 9.73 16.96 -5.52
C GLN A 73 9.76 15.87 -4.44
N THR A 74 8.60 15.32 -4.12
CA THR A 74 8.46 14.25 -3.12
C THR A 74 9.18 13.00 -3.61
N GLY A 75 10.05 12.43 -2.78
CA GLY A 75 10.71 11.16 -3.09
C GLY A 75 11.83 11.27 -4.13
N VAL A 76 12.65 12.34 -4.10
CA VAL A 76 13.90 12.39 -4.86
C VAL A 76 15.04 11.87 -3.99
N PHE A 77 15.88 11.00 -4.55
CA PHE A 77 17.09 10.53 -3.90
C PHE A 77 18.05 11.69 -3.63
N LYS A 78 18.45 11.88 -2.37
CA LYS A 78 19.36 12.96 -1.93
C LYS A 78 20.77 12.46 -1.57
N GLY A 79 21.08 11.20 -1.85
CA GLY A 79 22.33 10.60 -1.40
C GLY A 79 23.57 11.25 -2.03
N HIS A 80 24.61 11.36 -1.22
CA HIS A 80 25.91 11.88 -1.63
C HIS A 80 26.81 10.75 -2.14
N LYS A 81 27.65 11.05 -3.13
CA LYS A 81 28.72 10.14 -3.53
C LYS A 81 29.80 10.08 -2.45
N LEU A 82 30.27 8.88 -2.17
CA LEU A 82 31.44 8.62 -1.35
C LEU A 82 32.73 9.02 -2.10
N PRO A 83 33.89 9.12 -1.41
CA PRO A 83 35.16 9.46 -2.04
C PRO A 83 35.57 8.55 -3.20
N ASP A 84 35.15 7.28 -3.15
CA ASP A 84 35.37 6.27 -4.21
C ASP A 84 34.37 6.37 -5.38
N GLN A 85 33.58 7.44 -5.44
CA GLN A 85 32.52 7.70 -6.44
C GLN A 85 31.32 6.74 -6.38
N THR A 86 31.19 5.94 -5.33
CA THR A 86 30.02 5.07 -5.11
C THR A 86 28.93 5.76 -4.28
N TYR A 87 27.71 5.24 -4.34
CA TYR A 87 26.62 5.59 -3.44
C TYR A 87 26.47 4.50 -2.38
N LYS A 88 26.34 4.90 -1.12
CA LYS A 88 26.03 3.95 -0.04
C LYS A 88 24.54 3.62 -0.07
N VAL A 89 24.20 2.33 -0.06
CA VAL A 89 22.81 1.84 -0.06
C VAL A 89 22.63 0.83 1.05
N THR A 90 21.59 1.00 1.87
CA THR A 90 21.27 0.02 2.91
C THR A 90 20.69 -1.23 2.25
N LEU A 91 21.26 -2.39 2.53
CA LEU A 91 20.73 -3.69 2.11
C LEU A 91 20.18 -4.41 3.34
N ILE A 92 18.94 -4.88 3.23
CA ILE A 92 18.32 -5.74 4.22
C ILE A 92 18.09 -7.09 3.55
N PRO A 93 18.95 -8.10 3.76
CA PRO A 93 18.82 -9.39 3.09
C PRO A 93 17.48 -10.08 3.37
N GLY A 94 16.95 -9.89 4.58
CA GLY A 94 15.68 -10.45 5.01
C GLY A 94 15.74 -11.94 5.36
N ASP A 95 14.59 -12.60 5.34
CA ASP A 95 14.39 -13.95 5.84
C ASP A 95 14.12 -14.97 4.73
N GLY A 96 14.28 -16.26 5.04
CA GLY A 96 13.94 -17.37 4.13
C GLY A 96 14.79 -17.34 2.86
N ILE A 97 14.17 -17.14 1.70
CA ILE A 97 14.88 -16.99 0.42
C ILE A 97 15.62 -15.64 0.28
N GLY A 98 15.36 -14.69 1.18
CA GLY A 98 15.92 -13.33 1.10
C GLY A 98 17.44 -13.26 0.94
N PRO A 99 18.24 -13.98 1.74
CA PRO A 99 19.69 -13.99 1.60
C PRO A 99 20.17 -14.48 0.23
N GLU A 100 19.63 -15.57 -0.32
CA GLU A 100 20.10 -16.13 -1.61
C GLU A 100 19.78 -15.22 -2.80
N ILE A 101 18.59 -14.58 -2.81
CA ILE A 101 18.23 -13.64 -3.87
C ILE A 101 19.00 -12.31 -3.72
N SER A 102 19.34 -11.90 -2.49
CA SER A 102 20.14 -10.70 -2.24
C SER A 102 21.58 -10.87 -2.72
N GLU A 103 22.18 -12.05 -2.49
CA GLU A 103 23.50 -12.38 -3.05
C GLU A 103 23.51 -12.42 -4.58
N SER A 104 22.44 -12.93 -5.19
CA SER A 104 22.27 -12.87 -6.66
C SER A 104 22.29 -11.42 -7.18
N VAL A 105 21.54 -10.52 -6.54
CA VAL A 105 21.53 -9.08 -6.89
C VAL A 105 22.92 -8.46 -6.71
N LYS A 106 23.61 -8.74 -5.60
CA LYS A 106 24.98 -8.25 -5.35
C LYS A 106 25.95 -8.70 -6.45
N ALA A 107 25.89 -9.97 -6.86
CA ALA A 107 26.74 -10.51 -7.93
C ALA A 107 26.48 -9.81 -9.27
N ILE A 108 25.21 -9.60 -9.63
CA ILE A 108 24.79 -8.88 -10.83
C ILE A 108 25.29 -7.42 -10.81
N TYR A 109 25.14 -6.73 -9.67
CA TYR A 109 25.58 -5.34 -9.51
C TYR A 109 27.10 -5.21 -9.64
N LYS A 110 27.85 -6.16 -9.06
CA LYS A 110 29.31 -6.20 -9.15
C LYS A 110 29.77 -6.40 -10.60
N ALA A 111 29.17 -7.35 -11.32
CA ALA A 111 29.51 -7.60 -12.73
C ALA A 111 29.15 -6.40 -13.62
N ALA A 112 28.01 -5.77 -13.36
CA ALA A 112 27.59 -4.54 -14.03
C ALA A 112 28.38 -3.30 -13.57
N LYS A 113 29.31 -3.40 -12.61
CA LYS A 113 30.09 -2.25 -12.10
C LYS A 113 29.19 -1.08 -11.69
N VAL A 114 28.06 -1.39 -11.05
CA VAL A 114 27.13 -0.38 -10.52
C VAL A 114 27.86 0.40 -9.42
N PRO A 115 27.81 1.75 -9.39
CA PRO A 115 28.56 2.56 -8.44
C PRO A 115 27.84 2.57 -7.07
N ILE A 116 27.67 1.41 -6.46
CA ILE A 116 27.00 1.22 -5.18
C ILE A 116 27.88 0.40 -4.24
N THR A 117 27.96 0.86 -3.00
CA THR A 117 28.51 0.11 -1.88
C THR A 117 27.38 -0.27 -0.94
N TRP A 118 27.21 -1.57 -0.72
CA TRP A 118 26.16 -2.10 0.15
C TRP A 118 26.53 -1.96 1.63
N GLU A 119 25.58 -1.46 2.41
CA GLU A 119 25.62 -1.48 3.86
C GLU A 119 24.55 -2.45 4.38
N GLU A 120 24.97 -3.67 4.70
CA GLU A 120 24.05 -4.68 5.19
C GLU A 120 23.60 -4.40 6.63
N ARG A 121 22.29 -4.47 6.84
CA ARG A 121 21.65 -4.25 8.15
C ARG A 121 20.60 -5.32 8.39
N ASP A 122 20.51 -5.73 9.64
CA ASP A 122 19.46 -6.61 10.14
C ASP A 122 18.32 -5.74 10.70
N VAL A 123 17.09 -6.14 10.39
CA VAL A 123 15.87 -5.48 10.88
C VAL A 123 15.07 -6.38 11.84
N THR A 124 15.65 -7.51 12.25
CA THR A 124 15.07 -8.41 13.25
C THR A 124 14.56 -7.61 14.44
N PRO A 125 13.27 -7.76 14.82
CA PRO A 125 12.68 -6.87 15.81
C PRO A 125 13.37 -6.96 17.17
N VAL A 126 13.65 -5.80 17.77
CA VAL A 126 14.16 -5.66 19.13
C VAL A 126 13.07 -5.11 20.05
N ILE A 127 13.17 -5.37 21.35
CA ILE A 127 12.23 -4.82 22.35
C ILE A 127 12.88 -3.60 22.99
N VAL A 128 12.23 -2.44 22.83
CA VAL A 128 12.61 -1.18 23.49
C VAL A 128 11.38 -0.67 24.23
N ASP A 129 11.51 -0.43 25.54
CA ASP A 129 10.41 0.01 26.42
C ASP A 129 9.14 -0.86 26.33
N GLY A 130 9.33 -2.17 26.20
CA GLY A 130 8.24 -3.15 26.08
C GLY A 130 7.52 -3.15 24.73
N LYS A 131 8.00 -2.37 23.74
CA LYS A 131 7.47 -2.35 22.38
C LYS A 131 8.46 -2.94 21.39
N SER A 132 7.95 -3.74 20.47
CA SER A 132 8.74 -4.26 19.35
C SER A 132 9.03 -3.14 18.35
N THR A 133 10.30 -2.96 18.00
CA THR A 133 10.80 -1.95 17.06
C THR A 133 11.94 -2.50 16.20
N ILE A 134 12.35 -1.74 15.20
CA ILE A 134 13.50 -2.04 14.34
C ILE A 134 14.79 -1.64 15.09
N PRO A 135 15.91 -2.37 14.94
CA PRO A 135 17.22 -1.97 15.45
C PRO A 135 17.61 -0.54 15.06
N GLN A 136 18.18 0.21 16.00
CA GLN A 136 18.51 1.63 15.81
C GLN A 136 19.58 1.83 14.74
N ASP A 137 20.54 0.91 14.62
CA ASP A 137 21.60 0.95 13.61
C ASP A 137 21.04 0.82 12.17
N ALA A 138 20.00 0.00 11.99
CA ALA A 138 19.28 -0.08 10.72
C ALA A 138 18.50 1.21 10.43
N ILE A 139 17.87 1.79 11.45
CA ILE A 139 17.17 3.08 11.33
C ILE A 139 18.13 4.19 10.90
N ASP A 140 19.27 4.29 11.58
CA ASP A 140 20.31 5.28 11.31
C ASP A 140 20.90 5.11 9.92
N SER A 141 21.16 3.86 9.50
CA SER A 141 21.66 3.57 8.15
C SER A 141 20.70 4.06 7.08
N ILE A 142 19.40 3.78 7.19
CA ILE A 142 18.40 4.21 6.17
C ILE A 142 18.23 5.73 6.17
N HIS A 143 18.31 6.39 7.34
CA HIS A 143 18.31 7.85 7.39
C HIS A 143 19.54 8.47 6.72
N GLN A 144 20.71 7.84 6.84
CA GLN A 144 21.95 8.30 6.21
C GLN A 144 21.97 8.03 4.71
N THR A 145 21.57 6.84 4.28
CA THR A 145 21.60 6.43 2.86
C THR A 145 20.42 7.00 2.08
N THR A 146 19.29 7.29 2.75
CA THR A 146 17.99 7.71 2.17
C THR A 146 17.36 6.68 1.21
N VAL A 147 18.00 5.51 1.05
CA VAL A 147 17.56 4.47 0.12
C VAL A 147 17.94 3.10 0.64
N ALA A 148 17.01 2.16 0.56
CA ALA A 148 17.24 0.77 0.93
C ALA A 148 16.70 -0.21 -0.10
N LEU A 149 17.40 -1.33 -0.26
CA LEU A 149 16.91 -2.54 -0.93
C LEU A 149 16.65 -3.59 0.14
N LYS A 150 15.48 -4.21 0.08
CA LYS A 150 15.00 -5.12 1.12
C LYS A 150 14.47 -6.42 0.52
N GLY A 151 14.95 -7.54 1.04
CA GLY A 151 14.37 -8.87 0.81
C GLY A 151 13.07 -9.11 1.60
N PRO A 152 12.42 -10.27 1.40
CA PRO A 152 11.22 -10.62 2.13
C PRO A 152 11.48 -10.71 3.64
N LEU A 153 10.49 -10.33 4.44
CA LEU A 153 10.54 -10.47 5.91
C LEU A 153 9.41 -11.38 6.37
N ALA A 154 9.73 -12.33 7.24
CA ALA A 154 8.73 -13.20 7.85
C ALA A 154 7.85 -12.38 8.82
N THR A 155 6.54 -12.59 8.77
CA THR A 155 5.60 -12.03 9.76
C THR A 155 4.92 -13.19 10.50
N PRO A 156 4.99 -13.27 11.84
CA PRO A 156 4.27 -14.30 12.59
C PRO A 156 2.76 -14.17 12.40
N ILE A 157 2.07 -15.27 12.10
CA ILE A 157 0.61 -15.29 11.92
C ILE A 157 -0.06 -15.48 13.29
N GLY A 158 -0.99 -14.58 13.66
CA GLY A 158 -1.99 -14.83 14.69
C GLY A 158 -1.62 -14.55 16.16
N LYS A 159 -0.38 -14.15 16.50
CA LYS A 159 -0.02 -13.69 17.86
C LYS A 159 1.12 -12.65 17.87
N GLY A 160 0.91 -11.54 18.59
CA GLY A 160 1.94 -10.87 19.40
C GLY A 160 2.71 -9.67 18.84
N HIS A 161 2.87 -9.49 17.53
CA HIS A 161 3.70 -8.39 17.00
C HIS A 161 3.07 -7.68 15.80
N VAL A 162 3.28 -6.36 15.73
CA VAL A 162 2.95 -5.52 14.56
C VAL A 162 3.84 -5.96 13.39
N SER A 163 3.27 -6.07 12.18
CA SER A 163 4.05 -6.45 10.99
C SER A 163 5.28 -5.56 10.82
N LEU A 164 6.46 -6.16 10.62
CA LEU A 164 7.71 -5.43 10.47
C LEU A 164 7.73 -4.52 9.23
N ASN A 165 7.05 -4.95 8.16
CA ASN A 165 6.83 -4.11 6.97
C ASN A 165 6.01 -2.86 7.30
N LEU A 166 5.00 -2.98 8.16
CA LEU A 166 4.22 -1.84 8.63
C LEU A 166 5.07 -0.91 9.51
N THR A 167 5.90 -1.46 10.38
CA THR A 167 6.84 -0.69 11.21
C THR A 167 7.79 0.11 10.35
N LEU A 168 8.43 -0.50 9.34
CA LEU A 168 9.32 0.19 8.39
C LEU A 168 8.59 1.35 7.68
N ARG A 169 7.39 1.11 7.16
CA ARG A 169 6.59 2.13 6.46
C ARG A 169 6.25 3.31 7.35
N ARG A 170 5.91 3.07 8.63
CA ARG A 170 5.61 4.12 9.60
C ARG A 170 6.86 4.89 10.01
N THR A 171 7.95 4.20 10.34
CA THR A 171 9.22 4.82 10.76
C THR A 171 9.74 5.78 9.69
N PHE A 172 9.70 5.38 8.41
CA PHE A 172 10.22 6.18 7.30
C PHE A 172 9.14 6.97 6.54
N LYS A 173 7.90 6.97 7.02
CA LYS A 173 6.75 7.68 6.41
C LYS A 173 6.63 7.38 4.91
N LEU A 174 6.74 6.10 4.55
CA LEU A 174 6.71 5.61 3.17
C LEU A 174 5.27 5.59 2.66
N PHE A 175 4.83 6.70 2.08
CA PHE A 175 3.42 6.96 1.83
C PHE A 175 2.86 6.43 0.52
N ALA A 176 3.71 6.17 -0.47
CA ALA A 176 3.30 5.64 -1.77
C ALA A 176 3.98 4.30 -2.03
N ASN A 177 3.19 3.28 -2.38
CA ASN A 177 3.72 2.00 -2.84
C ASN A 177 3.51 1.89 -4.36
N VAL A 178 4.60 1.86 -5.12
CA VAL A 178 4.62 1.78 -6.59
C VAL A 178 4.79 0.33 -7.00
N ARG A 179 3.87 -0.17 -7.82
CA ARG A 179 3.86 -1.55 -8.32
C ARG A 179 3.65 -1.55 -9.84
N PRO A 180 4.73 -1.52 -10.63
CA PRO A 180 4.64 -1.76 -12.06
C PRO A 180 4.42 -3.25 -12.32
N CYS A 181 3.58 -3.56 -13.30
CA CYS A 181 3.29 -4.92 -13.73
C CYS A 181 3.40 -4.96 -15.26
N ARG A 182 4.38 -5.69 -15.76
CA ARG A 182 4.69 -5.75 -17.20
C ARG A 182 4.91 -7.19 -17.65
N SER A 183 4.27 -7.57 -18.75
CA SER A 183 4.52 -8.85 -19.42
C SER A 183 5.99 -8.93 -19.83
N ILE A 184 6.58 -10.10 -19.62
CA ILE A 184 7.96 -10.38 -20.02
C ILE A 184 7.93 -10.96 -21.43
N VAL A 185 8.63 -10.29 -22.36
CA VAL A 185 8.76 -10.77 -23.73
C VAL A 185 9.39 -12.17 -23.72
N GLY A 186 8.79 -13.12 -24.43
CA GLY A 186 9.26 -14.51 -24.49
C GLY A 186 8.80 -15.42 -23.35
N PHE A 187 8.16 -14.89 -22.29
CA PHE A 187 7.50 -15.69 -21.26
C PHE A 187 5.99 -15.66 -21.44
N LYS A 188 5.42 -16.79 -21.87
CA LYS A 188 3.99 -16.85 -22.18
C LYS A 188 3.16 -17.01 -20.91
N THR A 189 2.20 -16.11 -20.72
CA THR A 189 1.09 -16.26 -19.78
C THR A 189 -0.23 -16.28 -20.55
N PRO A 190 -1.39 -16.49 -19.90
CA PRO A 190 -2.70 -16.31 -20.56
C PRO A 190 -2.95 -14.88 -21.07
N TYR A 191 -2.13 -13.90 -20.68
CA TYR A 191 -2.25 -12.49 -21.04
C TYR A 191 -1.04 -12.02 -21.85
N ASP A 192 -1.31 -11.19 -22.85
CA ASP A 192 -0.28 -10.52 -23.64
C ASP A 192 -0.27 -9.03 -23.32
N ASP A 193 0.89 -8.40 -23.51
CA ASP A 193 1.08 -6.94 -23.47
C ASP A 193 0.55 -6.22 -22.20
N VAL A 194 0.58 -6.88 -21.04
CA VAL A 194 0.31 -6.24 -19.76
C VAL A 194 1.38 -5.19 -19.51
N ASN A 195 0.99 -3.95 -19.16
CA ASN A 195 1.93 -2.87 -18.84
C ASN A 195 1.29 -1.83 -17.90
N SER A 196 0.81 -2.24 -16.74
CA SER A 196 0.16 -1.33 -15.79
C SER A 196 1.16 -0.79 -14.77
N VAL A 197 0.87 0.40 -14.23
CA VAL A 197 1.55 0.94 -13.05
C VAL A 197 0.49 1.34 -12.04
N LEU A 198 0.60 0.78 -10.85
CA LEU A 198 -0.25 1.07 -9.71
C LEU A 198 0.53 1.85 -8.65
N ILE A 199 -0.12 2.88 -8.10
CA ILE A 199 0.37 3.67 -6.97
C ILE A 199 -0.68 3.60 -5.87
N ARG A 200 -0.31 2.88 -4.82
CA ARG A 200 -1.13 2.62 -3.64
C ARG A 200 -0.78 3.63 -2.53
N GLU A 201 -1.79 4.21 -1.92
CA GLU A 201 -1.65 4.91 -0.62
C GLU A 201 -1.25 3.89 0.46
N ASN A 202 -0.23 4.19 1.26
CA ASN A 202 0.44 3.19 2.10
C ASN A 202 0.48 3.55 3.60
N THR A 203 -0.29 4.57 4.04
CA THR A 203 -0.27 5.07 5.43
C THR A 203 -1.61 4.92 6.16
N GLU A 204 -2.73 4.92 5.46
CA GLU A 204 -4.08 4.95 6.04
C GLU A 204 -5.03 4.00 5.31
N GLY A 205 -6.32 4.35 5.23
CA GLY A 205 -7.38 3.50 4.69
C GLY A 205 -7.84 2.44 5.69
N GLU A 206 -8.15 1.27 5.15
CA GLU A 206 -8.58 0.10 5.91
C GLU A 206 -7.42 -0.50 6.74
N TYR A 207 -6.17 -0.10 6.46
CA TYR A 207 -4.95 -0.57 7.13
C TYR A 207 -4.56 0.27 8.35
N SER A 208 -5.46 1.18 8.79
CA SER A 208 -5.31 1.93 10.03
C SER A 208 -5.21 1.02 11.26
N GLY A 209 -5.78 -0.19 11.18
CA GLY A 209 -5.83 -1.19 12.26
C GLY A 209 -6.76 -0.79 13.40
N ILE A 210 -7.70 0.11 13.14
CA ILE A 210 -8.67 0.57 14.13
C ILE A 210 -9.89 -0.31 14.06
N GLU A 211 -9.93 -1.29 14.96
CA GLU A 211 -11.01 -2.26 15.08
C GLU A 211 -11.42 -2.40 16.54
N HIS A 212 -12.72 -2.57 16.78
CA HIS A 212 -13.23 -2.86 18.12
C HIS A 212 -14.56 -3.60 18.03
N GLU A 213 -14.85 -4.36 19.07
CA GLU A 213 -16.16 -4.98 19.26
C GLU A 213 -17.08 -3.97 19.95
N VAL A 214 -18.20 -3.64 19.30
CA VAL A 214 -19.17 -2.66 19.82
C VAL A 214 -20.05 -3.32 20.88
N VAL A 215 -20.48 -4.55 20.60
CA VAL A 215 -21.18 -5.49 21.49
C VAL A 215 -20.78 -6.90 21.08
N ASP A 216 -21.01 -7.88 21.95
CA ASP A 216 -20.69 -9.30 21.68
C ASP A 216 -21.19 -9.76 20.30
N GLY A 217 -20.25 -10.21 19.46
CA GLY A 217 -20.48 -10.64 18.09
C GLY A 217 -20.56 -9.53 17.03
N VAL A 218 -20.34 -8.26 17.37
CA VAL A 218 -20.43 -7.12 16.44
C VAL A 218 -19.13 -6.33 16.41
N VAL A 219 -18.34 -6.52 15.35
CA VAL A 219 -17.06 -5.85 15.14
C VAL A 219 -17.21 -4.68 14.17
N GLN A 220 -16.61 -3.54 14.53
CA GLN A 220 -16.46 -2.38 13.66
C GLN A 220 -15.00 -2.19 13.29
N SER A 221 -14.73 -2.07 11.98
CA SER A 221 -13.44 -1.62 11.44
C SER A 221 -13.58 -0.21 10.87
N ILE A 222 -12.67 0.70 11.23
CA ILE A 222 -12.73 2.10 10.82
C ILE A 222 -11.74 2.38 9.68
N LYS A 223 -12.28 2.67 8.50
CA LYS A 223 -11.52 3.22 7.38
C LYS A 223 -11.26 4.71 7.60
N LEU A 224 -9.99 5.11 7.64
CA LEU A 224 -9.59 6.52 7.71
C LEU A 224 -9.04 6.99 6.37
N ILE A 225 -9.53 8.12 5.88
CA ILE A 225 -8.96 8.83 4.73
C ILE A 225 -8.78 10.29 5.14
N THR A 226 -7.60 10.85 4.86
CA THR A 226 -7.24 12.23 5.13
C THR A 226 -6.87 12.95 3.84
N MET A 227 -7.15 14.26 3.81
CA MET A 227 -6.81 15.10 2.66
C MET A 227 -5.29 15.13 2.44
N ASP A 228 -4.50 15.24 3.51
CA ASP A 228 -3.05 15.37 3.42
C ASP A 228 -2.38 14.12 2.84
N ALA A 229 -2.79 12.91 3.27
CA ALA A 229 -2.26 11.68 2.72
C ALA A 229 -2.70 11.47 1.26
N SER A 230 -3.97 11.75 0.97
CA SER A 230 -4.54 11.65 -0.38
C SER A 230 -3.87 12.62 -1.37
N GLU A 231 -3.66 13.89 -0.99
CA GLU A 231 -2.97 14.87 -1.83
C GLU A 231 -1.52 14.47 -2.08
N ARG A 232 -0.83 13.92 -1.07
CA ARG A 232 0.57 13.50 -1.17
C ARG A 232 0.74 12.33 -2.14
N VAL A 233 -0.08 11.27 -2.02
CA VAL A 233 0.00 10.13 -2.95
C VAL A 233 -0.45 10.51 -4.36
N ALA A 234 -1.48 11.36 -4.50
CA ALA A 234 -1.92 11.87 -5.79
C ALA A 234 -0.80 12.67 -6.47
N ARG A 235 -0.15 13.60 -5.74
CA ARG A 235 0.96 14.40 -6.27
C ARG A 235 2.12 13.53 -6.74
N TYR A 236 2.47 12.50 -5.97
CA TYR A 236 3.46 11.52 -6.40
C TYR A 236 3.02 10.78 -7.67
N ALA A 237 1.75 10.39 -7.79
CA ALA A 237 1.25 9.71 -8.99
C ALA A 237 1.31 10.57 -10.26
N PHE A 238 0.93 11.85 -10.15
CA PHE A 238 1.06 12.79 -11.26
C PHE A 238 2.52 13.06 -11.64
N GLN A 239 3.41 13.20 -10.65
CA GLN A 239 4.85 13.34 -10.88
C GLN A 239 5.42 12.09 -11.57
N TYR A 240 5.08 10.90 -11.07
CA TYR A 240 5.50 9.62 -11.64
C TYR A 240 5.01 9.46 -13.08
N ALA A 241 3.75 9.83 -13.37
CA ALA A 241 3.20 9.82 -14.71
C ALA A 241 4.04 10.67 -15.67
N ARG A 242 4.41 11.90 -15.26
CA ARG A 242 5.29 12.77 -16.05
C ARG A 242 6.68 12.20 -16.27
N THR A 243 7.34 11.68 -15.22
CA THR A 243 8.70 11.14 -15.33
C THR A 243 8.76 9.81 -16.09
N SER A 244 7.70 9.00 -16.01
CA SER A 244 7.56 7.74 -16.75
C SER A 244 6.96 7.91 -18.15
N LYS A 245 6.69 9.16 -18.57
CA LYS A 245 6.09 9.51 -19.87
C LYS A 245 4.73 8.84 -20.12
N ARG A 246 3.95 8.63 -19.05
CA ARG A 246 2.56 8.16 -19.11
C ARG A 246 1.61 9.35 -19.10
N PRO A 247 0.87 9.61 -20.19
CA PRO A 247 0.06 10.83 -20.31
C PRO A 247 -1.21 10.85 -19.46
N HIS A 248 -1.59 9.74 -18.81
CA HIS A 248 -2.85 9.62 -18.07
C HIS A 248 -2.64 9.22 -16.60
N VAL A 249 -3.47 9.76 -15.71
CA VAL A 249 -3.64 9.31 -14.32
C VAL A 249 -5.11 8.96 -14.08
N THR A 250 -5.37 7.74 -13.62
CA THR A 250 -6.73 7.29 -13.25
C THR A 250 -6.82 7.13 -11.74
N ALA A 251 -7.74 7.83 -11.08
CA ALA A 251 -8.06 7.57 -9.68
C ALA A 251 -9.08 6.43 -9.57
N VAL A 252 -8.69 5.33 -8.91
CA VAL A 252 -9.56 4.16 -8.70
C VAL A 252 -10.23 4.26 -7.33
N HIS A 253 -11.56 4.12 -7.30
CA HIS A 253 -12.36 4.40 -6.11
C HIS A 253 -13.63 3.54 -6.03
N LYS A 254 -14.36 3.65 -4.91
CA LYS A 254 -15.72 3.12 -4.71
C LYS A 254 -16.62 4.16 -4.05
N ALA A 255 -16.46 5.43 -4.43
CA ALA A 255 -17.25 6.57 -3.94
C ALA A 255 -18.77 6.47 -4.21
N SER A 256 -19.22 5.54 -5.06
CA SER A 256 -20.64 5.21 -5.20
C SER A 256 -21.26 4.68 -3.89
N ILE A 257 -20.45 4.00 -3.08
CA ILE A 257 -20.82 3.48 -1.75
C ILE A 257 -20.15 4.32 -0.65
N MET A 258 -18.83 4.50 -0.73
CA MET A 258 -18.02 5.23 0.24
C MET A 258 -17.97 6.74 -0.07
N LYS A 259 -19.12 7.40 0.01
CA LYS A 259 -19.29 8.80 -0.44
C LYS A 259 -18.34 9.79 0.22
N MET A 260 -18.04 9.61 1.52
CA MET A 260 -17.21 10.55 2.27
C MET A 260 -15.71 10.24 2.15
N SER A 261 -15.31 9.01 2.44
CA SER A 261 -13.91 8.59 2.43
C SER A 261 -13.32 8.63 1.02
N ASP A 262 -13.88 7.88 0.08
CA ASP A 262 -13.40 7.87 -1.29
C ASP A 262 -13.74 9.16 -2.03
N GLY A 263 -14.83 9.85 -1.64
CA GLY A 263 -15.13 11.19 -2.15
C GLY A 263 -14.02 12.20 -1.80
N MET A 264 -13.47 12.13 -0.58
CA MET A 264 -12.33 12.96 -0.17
C MET A 264 -11.07 12.62 -0.97
N PHE A 265 -10.79 11.33 -1.20
CA PHE A 265 -9.66 10.91 -2.03
C PHE A 265 -9.75 11.46 -3.46
N LEU A 266 -10.94 11.41 -4.07
CA LEU A 266 -11.17 12.01 -5.39
C LEU A 266 -11.01 13.53 -5.38
N GLN A 267 -11.51 14.21 -4.35
CA GLN A 267 -11.32 15.65 -4.19
C GLN A 267 -9.84 16.03 -4.16
N ALA A 268 -9.01 15.28 -3.42
CA ALA A 268 -7.57 15.47 -3.39
C ALA A 268 -6.93 15.30 -4.77
N CYS A 269 -7.29 14.23 -5.50
CA CYS A 269 -6.79 13.98 -6.85
C CYS A 269 -7.14 15.10 -7.83
N ARG A 270 -8.41 15.56 -7.82
CA ARG A 270 -8.88 16.68 -8.65
C ARG A 270 -8.16 17.99 -8.33
N LYS A 271 -7.88 18.25 -7.05
CA LYS A 271 -7.10 19.42 -6.62
C LYS A 271 -5.67 19.34 -7.17
N VAL A 272 -4.99 18.22 -6.99
CA VAL A 272 -3.62 18.01 -7.50
C VAL A 272 -3.56 18.12 -9.02
N LYS A 273 -4.56 17.61 -9.75
CA LYS A 273 -4.64 17.70 -11.21
C LYS A 273 -4.49 19.13 -11.75
N GLN A 274 -4.90 20.15 -10.99
CA GLN A 274 -4.74 21.55 -11.39
C GLN A 274 -3.27 21.96 -11.58
N ASP A 275 -2.35 21.33 -10.86
CA ASP A 275 -0.90 21.57 -10.95
C ASP A 275 -0.23 20.84 -12.14
N TYR A 276 -0.96 19.93 -12.81
CA TYR A 276 -0.45 19.07 -13.88
C TYR A 276 -1.33 19.15 -15.14
N PRO A 277 -1.41 20.31 -15.81
CA PRO A 277 -2.31 20.51 -16.96
C PRO A 277 -2.02 19.57 -18.14
N ASP A 278 -0.76 19.15 -18.30
CA ASP A 278 -0.25 18.21 -19.31
C ASP A 278 -0.68 16.75 -19.13
N ILE A 279 -1.06 16.35 -17.91
CA ILE A 279 -1.47 14.97 -17.60
C ILE A 279 -2.99 14.86 -17.66
N LYS A 280 -3.53 13.98 -18.48
CA LYS A 280 -4.98 13.68 -18.52
C LYS A 280 -5.40 12.96 -17.24
N TYR A 281 -6.61 13.25 -16.76
CA TYR A 281 -7.14 12.66 -15.55
C TYR A 281 -8.55 12.13 -15.74
N ASP A 282 -8.77 10.90 -15.28
CA ASP A 282 -10.06 10.24 -15.22
C ASP A 282 -10.23 9.48 -13.90
N GLU A 283 -11.46 9.05 -13.64
CA GLU A 283 -11.85 8.32 -12.43
C GLU A 283 -12.58 7.05 -12.85
N ASP A 284 -12.27 5.92 -12.22
CA ASP A 284 -13.00 4.68 -12.48
C ASP A 284 -13.29 3.92 -11.19
N ILE A 285 -14.41 3.20 -11.20
CA ILE A 285 -14.83 2.43 -10.04
C ILE A 285 -14.07 1.11 -9.97
N LEU A 286 -13.67 0.70 -8.76
CA LEU A 286 -12.80 -0.45 -8.51
C LEU A 286 -13.27 -1.73 -9.22
N ASP A 287 -14.56 -2.04 -9.12
CA ASP A 287 -15.18 -3.21 -9.76
C ASP A 287 -15.04 -3.19 -11.28
N ARG A 288 -15.22 -2.01 -11.91
CA ARG A 288 -15.06 -1.88 -13.35
C ARG A 288 -13.59 -2.03 -13.75
N VAL A 289 -12.66 -1.50 -12.97
CA VAL A 289 -11.23 -1.66 -13.21
C VAL A 289 -10.83 -3.12 -13.10
N CYS A 290 -11.26 -3.83 -12.05
CA CYS A 290 -10.99 -5.26 -11.89
C CYS A 290 -11.54 -6.08 -13.06
N LEU A 291 -12.77 -5.81 -13.47
CA LEU A 291 -13.39 -6.49 -14.62
C LEU A 291 -12.60 -6.23 -15.91
N ARG A 292 -12.31 -4.96 -16.21
CA ARG A 292 -11.70 -4.56 -17.48
C ARG A 292 -10.25 -4.99 -17.60
N ILE A 293 -9.44 -4.89 -16.55
CA ILE A 293 -8.02 -5.24 -16.63
C ILE A 293 -7.82 -6.75 -16.85
N VAL A 294 -8.72 -7.57 -16.31
CA VAL A 294 -8.75 -9.02 -16.52
C VAL A 294 -9.32 -9.38 -17.90
N GLN A 295 -10.19 -8.56 -18.48
CA GLN A 295 -10.68 -8.78 -19.85
C GLN A 295 -9.66 -8.33 -20.90
N ASN A 296 -9.06 -7.16 -20.70
CA ASN A 296 -8.09 -6.55 -21.58
C ASN A 296 -7.22 -5.55 -20.80
N PRO A 297 -5.95 -5.89 -20.51
CA PRO A 297 -5.04 -5.01 -19.77
C PRO A 297 -4.45 -3.88 -20.62
N ALA A 298 -4.48 -3.97 -21.96
CA ALA A 298 -3.81 -3.01 -22.86
C ALA A 298 -4.24 -1.54 -22.67
N PRO A 299 -5.52 -1.19 -22.40
CA PRO A 299 -5.93 0.19 -22.14
C PRO A 299 -5.31 0.83 -20.87
N TYR A 300 -4.68 0.03 -20.01
CA TYR A 300 -4.00 0.49 -18.81
C TYR A 300 -2.49 0.77 -19.05
N SER A 301 -2.01 0.57 -20.28
CA SER A 301 -0.58 0.66 -20.64
C SER A 301 0.01 2.07 -20.66
N ASP A 302 -0.82 3.09 -20.88
CA ASP A 302 -0.41 4.50 -21.01
C ASP A 302 -0.79 5.36 -19.80
N ARG A 303 -1.27 4.71 -18.73
CA ARG A 303 -1.77 5.38 -17.53
C ARG A 303 -1.08 4.91 -16.26
N VAL A 304 -1.17 5.76 -15.24
CA VAL A 304 -0.83 5.45 -13.86
C VAL A 304 -2.12 5.39 -13.06
N MET A 305 -2.37 4.29 -12.36
CA MET A 305 -3.54 4.13 -11.52
C MET A 305 -3.19 4.48 -10.07
N VAL A 306 -3.93 5.42 -9.46
CA VAL A 306 -3.72 5.82 -8.06
C VAL A 306 -4.95 5.49 -7.22
N MET A 307 -4.76 4.97 -5.99
CA MET A 307 -5.87 4.53 -5.14
C MET A 307 -5.58 4.45 -3.64
N PRO A 308 -6.65 4.40 -2.81
CA PRO A 308 -6.57 4.04 -1.41
C PRO A 308 -5.95 2.66 -1.15
N ASN A 309 -5.54 2.46 0.10
CA ASN A 309 -4.67 1.39 0.54
C ASN A 309 -5.15 -0.03 0.18
N LEU A 310 -6.36 -0.43 0.60
CA LEU A 310 -6.87 -1.79 0.36
C LEU A 310 -7.02 -2.11 -1.13
N TYR A 311 -7.45 -1.13 -1.94
CA TYR A 311 -7.65 -1.34 -3.37
C TYR A 311 -6.33 -1.56 -4.08
N GLY A 312 -5.32 -0.80 -3.66
CA GLY A 312 -3.96 -0.94 -4.16
C GLY A 312 -3.38 -2.31 -3.86
N ASP A 313 -3.64 -2.86 -2.66
CA ASP A 313 -3.19 -4.21 -2.31
C ASP A 313 -3.79 -5.27 -3.24
N ILE A 314 -5.12 -5.32 -3.30
CA ILE A 314 -5.87 -6.33 -4.06
C ILE A 314 -5.56 -6.21 -5.56
N LEU A 315 -5.64 -5.00 -6.12
CA LEU A 315 -5.53 -4.80 -7.57
C LEU A 315 -4.11 -5.06 -8.06
N SER A 316 -3.08 -4.75 -7.26
CA SER A 316 -1.69 -4.97 -7.67
C SER A 316 -1.29 -6.45 -7.60
N ASP A 317 -1.76 -7.21 -6.61
CA ASP A 317 -1.58 -8.66 -6.55
C ASP A 317 -2.35 -9.35 -7.70
N MET A 318 -3.55 -8.86 -8.01
CA MET A 318 -4.29 -9.33 -9.19
C MET A 318 -3.51 -9.08 -10.49
N CYS A 319 -2.92 -7.89 -10.65
CA CYS A 319 -2.08 -7.58 -11.80
C CYS A 319 -0.86 -8.50 -11.88
N ALA A 320 -0.22 -8.82 -10.75
CA ALA A 320 0.91 -9.76 -10.72
C ALA A 320 0.51 -11.13 -11.30
N GLY A 321 -0.70 -11.61 -10.99
CA GLY A 321 -1.25 -12.84 -11.56
C GLY A 321 -1.34 -12.84 -13.09
N LEU A 322 -1.51 -11.66 -13.72
CA LEU A 322 -1.58 -11.54 -15.18
C LEU A 322 -0.23 -11.80 -15.85
N ILE A 323 0.89 -11.55 -15.15
CA ILE A 323 2.25 -11.63 -15.72
C ILE A 323 3.07 -12.84 -15.26
N GLY A 324 2.46 -13.77 -14.51
CA GLY A 324 3.13 -14.98 -14.02
C GLY A 324 3.30 -15.07 -12.51
N GLY A 325 2.78 -14.09 -11.76
CA GLY A 325 2.70 -14.13 -10.30
C GLY A 325 3.73 -13.24 -9.58
N LEU A 326 3.75 -13.34 -8.26
CA LEU A 326 4.51 -12.44 -7.37
C LEU A 326 6.03 -12.57 -7.49
N GLY A 327 6.55 -13.68 -8.04
CA GLY A 327 7.98 -13.90 -8.30
C GLY A 327 8.59 -12.94 -9.33
N LEU A 328 7.75 -12.23 -10.09
CA LEU A 328 8.13 -11.28 -11.13
C LEU A 328 7.77 -9.83 -10.82
N THR A 329 7.13 -9.57 -9.67
CA THR A 329 6.54 -8.26 -9.37
C THR A 329 7.42 -7.45 -8.44
N PRO A 330 8.02 -6.35 -8.92
CA PRO A 330 8.79 -5.46 -8.07
C PRO A 330 7.88 -4.46 -7.34
N SER A 331 8.43 -3.83 -6.31
CA SER A 331 7.76 -2.70 -5.65
C SER A 331 8.74 -1.68 -5.07
N GLY A 332 8.28 -0.43 -4.98
CA GLY A 332 8.99 0.66 -4.31
C GLY A 332 8.08 1.38 -3.32
N ASN A 333 8.49 1.44 -2.06
CA ASN A 333 7.85 2.21 -1.01
C ASN A 333 8.55 3.57 -0.90
N ILE A 334 7.85 4.64 -1.26
CA ILE A 334 8.40 5.98 -1.42
C ILE A 334 7.94 6.84 -0.26
N GLY A 335 8.92 7.41 0.44
CA GLY A 335 8.73 8.44 1.46
C GLY A 335 9.30 9.77 1.00
N ARG A 336 9.12 10.79 1.85
CA ARG A 336 9.73 12.11 1.63
C ARG A 336 11.24 12.08 1.87
N ASP A 337 11.64 11.38 2.93
CA ASP A 337 13.00 11.43 3.48
C ASP A 337 13.80 10.15 3.19
N ALA A 338 13.13 9.04 2.88
CA ALA A 338 13.75 7.78 2.46
C ALA A 338 12.84 7.00 1.51
N SER A 339 13.41 6.07 0.73
CA SER A 339 12.67 5.12 -0.10
C SER A 339 13.20 3.69 0.08
N ILE A 340 12.30 2.71 0.16
CA ILE A 340 12.64 1.29 0.33
C ILE A 340 12.07 0.49 -0.83
N PHE A 341 12.94 -0.20 -1.56
CA PHE A 341 12.58 -1.08 -2.69
C PHE A 341 12.58 -2.53 -2.23
N GLU A 342 11.54 -3.28 -2.57
CA GLU A 342 11.36 -4.65 -2.08
C GLU A 342 10.63 -5.53 -3.10
N ALA A 343 10.90 -6.83 -3.04
CA ALA A 343 10.06 -7.81 -3.74
C ALA A 343 8.69 -7.92 -3.03
N VAL A 344 7.62 -8.18 -3.78
CA VAL A 344 6.27 -8.31 -3.21
C VAL A 344 6.04 -9.67 -2.54
N HIS A 345 6.73 -10.73 -2.99
CA HIS A 345 6.56 -12.08 -2.46
C HIS A 345 7.05 -12.22 -1.01
N GLY A 346 6.56 -13.26 -0.33
CA GLY A 346 6.97 -13.61 1.03
C GLY A 346 8.34 -14.28 1.12
N SER A 347 8.68 -14.77 2.31
CA SER A 347 9.99 -15.39 2.62
C SER A 347 10.17 -16.81 2.08
N ALA A 348 9.09 -17.47 1.62
CA ALA A 348 9.10 -18.81 1.03
C ALA A 348 9.98 -19.82 1.82
N PRO A 349 9.67 -20.06 3.11
CA PRO A 349 10.52 -20.85 4.01
C PRO A 349 10.67 -22.32 3.56
N ASP A 350 9.73 -22.83 2.77
CA ASP A 350 9.70 -24.17 2.20
C ASP A 350 10.79 -24.44 1.16
N ILE A 351 11.33 -23.39 0.51
CA ILE A 351 12.42 -23.49 -0.47
C ILE A 351 13.72 -22.79 -0.05
N ALA A 352 13.71 -22.11 1.10
CA ALA A 352 14.86 -21.38 1.61
C ALA A 352 16.12 -22.25 1.70
N GLY A 353 17.24 -21.74 1.16
CA GLY A 353 18.54 -22.42 1.20
C GLY A 353 18.67 -23.61 0.23
N GLN A 354 17.65 -23.90 -0.58
CA GLN A 354 17.69 -24.99 -1.57
C GLN A 354 18.21 -24.51 -2.94
N GLY A 355 18.51 -23.22 -3.10
CA GLY A 355 18.95 -22.67 -4.38
C GLY A 355 17.86 -22.71 -5.45
N LYS A 356 16.58 -22.62 -5.07
CA LYS A 356 15.43 -22.67 -5.97
C LYS A 356 14.73 -21.34 -6.17
N ALA A 357 15.11 -20.31 -5.41
CA ALA A 357 14.46 -19.01 -5.44
C ALA A 357 14.70 -18.29 -6.77
N ASN A 358 13.66 -17.61 -7.24
CA ASN A 358 13.76 -16.69 -8.38
C ASN A 358 14.15 -15.29 -7.88
N PRO A 359 15.34 -14.76 -8.22
CA PRO A 359 15.76 -13.44 -7.77
C PRO A 359 15.10 -12.29 -8.57
N THR A 360 14.27 -12.58 -9.57
CA THR A 360 13.76 -11.58 -10.53
C THR A 360 12.97 -10.45 -9.86
N ALA A 361 12.04 -10.74 -8.95
CA ALA A 361 11.29 -9.67 -8.27
C ALA A 361 12.20 -8.70 -7.51
N LEU A 362 13.16 -9.20 -6.71
CA LEU A 362 14.09 -8.34 -5.98
C LEU A 362 15.03 -7.61 -6.92
N LEU A 363 15.51 -8.28 -7.98
CA LEU A 363 16.33 -7.67 -9.01
C LEU A 363 15.58 -6.50 -9.65
N LEU A 364 14.35 -6.69 -10.13
CA LEU A 364 13.54 -5.63 -10.73
C LEU A 364 13.26 -4.47 -9.75
N SER A 365 13.03 -4.76 -8.46
CA SER A 365 12.91 -3.72 -7.43
C SER A 365 14.22 -2.93 -7.27
N SER A 366 15.36 -3.60 -7.36
CA SER A 366 16.66 -2.93 -7.37
C SER A 366 16.85 -2.05 -8.62
N LEU A 367 16.27 -2.41 -9.77
CA LEU A 367 16.33 -1.56 -10.98
C LEU A 367 15.43 -0.33 -10.85
N MET A 368 14.27 -0.47 -10.18
CA MET A 368 13.45 0.68 -9.77
C MET A 368 14.24 1.61 -8.85
N MET A 369 15.03 1.05 -7.91
CA MET A 369 15.92 1.81 -7.04
C MET A 369 16.97 2.59 -7.85
N LEU A 370 17.64 1.96 -8.81
CA LEU A 370 18.62 2.64 -9.67
C LEU A 370 18.00 3.80 -10.44
N ARG A 371 16.79 3.63 -10.97
CA ARG A 371 16.06 4.71 -11.66
C ARG A 371 15.72 5.86 -10.70
N HIS A 372 15.32 5.55 -9.47
CA HIS A 372 15.10 6.54 -8.41
C HIS A 372 16.38 7.29 -8.01
N MET A 373 17.53 6.61 -8.04
CA MET A 373 18.86 7.19 -7.79
C MET A 373 19.45 7.94 -8.99
N ASN A 374 18.70 8.09 -10.08
CA ASN A 374 19.16 8.71 -11.34
C ASN A 374 20.35 7.95 -12.00
N LEU A 375 20.29 6.62 -11.95
CA LEU A 375 21.25 5.70 -12.58
C LEU A 375 20.58 4.79 -13.65
N PRO A 376 19.78 5.34 -14.61
CA PRO A 376 18.98 4.55 -15.53
C PRO A 376 19.81 3.66 -16.47
N GLN A 377 21.01 4.09 -16.85
CA GLN A 377 21.90 3.32 -17.75
C GLN A 377 22.29 1.96 -17.17
N TYR A 378 22.45 1.86 -15.85
CA TYR A 378 22.73 0.60 -15.18
C TYR A 378 21.46 -0.25 -15.08
N ALA A 379 20.34 0.39 -14.75
CA ALA A 379 19.04 -0.26 -14.68
C ALA A 379 18.67 -0.91 -16.02
N ASP A 380 18.75 -0.17 -17.12
CA ASP A 380 18.32 -0.62 -18.43
C ASP A 380 19.21 -1.76 -18.97
N ARG A 381 20.52 -1.71 -18.72
CA ARG A 381 21.43 -2.80 -19.11
C ARG A 381 21.15 -4.08 -18.35
N ILE A 382 20.96 -4.00 -17.03
CA ILE A 382 20.66 -5.18 -16.20
C ILE A 382 19.26 -5.72 -16.51
N GLU A 383 18.27 -4.84 -16.69
CA GLU A 383 16.90 -5.21 -17.06
C GLU A 383 16.90 -5.99 -18.38
N LYS A 384 17.60 -5.48 -19.39
CA LYS A 384 17.72 -6.17 -20.68
C LYS A 384 18.34 -7.56 -20.51
N ALA A 385 19.44 -7.70 -19.78
CA ALA A 385 20.09 -9.00 -19.56
C ALA A 385 19.18 -10.00 -18.82
N ALA A 386 18.44 -9.54 -17.81
CA ALA A 386 17.50 -10.35 -17.06
C ALA A 386 16.31 -10.80 -17.93
N LEU A 387 15.67 -9.86 -18.63
CA LEU A 387 14.52 -10.15 -19.49
C LEU A 387 14.93 -11.04 -20.68
N ASP A 388 16.09 -10.82 -21.30
CA ASP A 388 16.59 -11.69 -22.38
C ASP A 388 16.89 -13.12 -21.88
N THR A 389 17.32 -13.29 -20.62
CA THR A 389 17.50 -14.61 -20.00
C THR A 389 16.17 -15.34 -19.84
N ILE A 390 15.16 -14.62 -19.36
CA ILE A 390 13.80 -15.17 -19.21
C ILE A 390 13.23 -15.52 -20.60
N ALA A 391 13.38 -14.63 -21.58
CA ALA A 391 12.89 -14.79 -22.94
C ALA A 391 13.50 -16.00 -23.66
N GLU A 392 14.77 -16.32 -23.40
CA GLU A 392 15.43 -17.51 -23.96
C GLU A 392 14.84 -18.81 -23.39
N GLY A 393 14.35 -18.79 -22.14
CA GLY A 393 13.67 -19.91 -21.50
C GLY A 393 14.57 -21.09 -21.08
N LYS A 394 15.87 -21.06 -21.39
CA LYS A 394 16.80 -22.20 -21.09
C LYS A 394 17.23 -22.28 -19.64
N HIS A 395 17.54 -21.14 -19.03
CA HIS A 395 18.10 -21.06 -17.68
C HIS A 395 17.15 -20.31 -16.75
N ILE A 396 15.87 -20.68 -16.74
CA ILE A 396 14.84 -20.09 -15.86
C ILE A 396 14.52 -21.00 -14.67
N THR A 397 14.06 -20.39 -13.57
CA THR A 397 13.73 -21.07 -12.31
C THR A 397 12.41 -21.83 -12.38
N GLY A 398 12.14 -22.65 -11.35
CA GLY A 398 10.99 -23.57 -11.33
C GLY A 398 9.62 -22.89 -11.38
N ASP A 399 9.47 -21.72 -10.78
CA ASP A 399 8.26 -20.88 -10.83
C ASP A 399 7.94 -20.39 -12.25
N LEU A 400 8.94 -20.29 -13.11
CA LEU A 400 8.80 -19.97 -14.54
C LEU A 400 8.74 -21.23 -15.42
N GLY A 401 8.61 -22.43 -14.83
CA GLY A 401 8.55 -23.70 -15.55
C GLY A 401 9.90 -24.28 -15.98
N GLY A 402 11.02 -23.69 -15.53
CA GLY A 402 12.36 -24.20 -15.80
C GLY A 402 12.91 -25.13 -14.73
N LYS A 403 14.21 -25.40 -14.81
CA LYS A 403 14.93 -26.29 -13.89
C LYS A 403 16.22 -25.67 -13.33
N ALA A 404 16.48 -24.40 -13.64
CA ALA A 404 17.69 -23.73 -13.20
C ALA A 404 17.61 -23.44 -11.71
N SER A 405 18.74 -23.57 -11.02
CA SER A 405 18.91 -23.04 -9.66
C SER A 405 19.02 -21.51 -9.66
N THR A 406 18.88 -20.89 -8.49
CA THR A 406 19.14 -19.45 -8.26
C THR A 406 20.51 -19.05 -8.85
N GLN A 407 21.53 -19.90 -8.63
CA GLN A 407 22.88 -19.66 -9.12
C GLN A 407 22.97 -19.77 -10.65
N GLN A 408 22.42 -20.82 -11.26
CA GLN A 408 22.44 -21.00 -12.72
C GLN A 408 21.69 -19.87 -13.44
N TYR A 409 20.56 -19.43 -12.86
CA TYR A 409 19.81 -18.26 -13.34
C TYR A 409 20.68 -16.99 -13.30
N THR A 410 21.34 -16.75 -12.16
CA THR A 410 22.25 -15.61 -11.97
C THR A 410 23.39 -15.64 -12.99
N GLU A 411 24.07 -16.78 -13.14
CA GLU A 411 25.17 -16.96 -14.10
C GLU A 411 24.74 -16.72 -15.55
N ALA A 412 23.51 -17.10 -15.92
CA ALA A 412 22.96 -16.82 -17.24
C ALA A 412 22.76 -15.32 -17.49
N ILE A 413 22.30 -14.57 -16.49
CA ILE A 413 22.23 -13.10 -16.55
C ILE A 413 23.63 -12.50 -16.66
N LEU A 414 24.59 -12.97 -15.85
CA LEU A 414 25.97 -12.46 -15.86
C LEU A 414 26.65 -12.61 -17.22
N LYS A 415 26.37 -13.70 -17.95
CA LYS A 415 26.90 -13.92 -19.32
C LYS A 415 26.36 -12.94 -20.36
N ARG A 416 25.28 -12.21 -20.06
CA ARG A 416 24.62 -11.24 -20.95
C ARG A 416 24.91 -9.77 -20.60
N LEU A 417 25.62 -9.51 -19.50
CA LEU A 417 26.07 -8.18 -19.08
C LEU A 417 27.39 -7.81 -19.75
#